data_AF-A0A2U9IWY3-F1
#
_entry.id   AF-A0A2U9IWY3-F1
#
_cell.length_a   1.000
_cell.length_b   1.000
_cell.length_c   1.000
_cell.angle_alpha   90.00
_cell.angle_beta   90.00
_cell.angle_gamma   90.00
#
_symmetry.space_group_name_H-M   'P 1'
#
loop_
_entity.id
_entity.type
_entity.pdbx_description
1 polymer ?
#
loop_
_entity_poly.entity_id
_entity_poly.type
_entity_poly.pdbx_seq_one_letter_code
_entity_poly.pdbx_strand_id
1 'polypeptide(L)'
;MTFFQLIVILLRLTREGKKEIMRKVAEALSGLNVGFIHLDPGELHKVYDIAKRYGLDFEDAIHYYCSLSVNAEMISNDSDLKKLGTKF
;
A
#
# COMPACT_ATOMS: atom_id res chain seq x y z
N MET A 1 0.28 -5.63 -0.71
CA MET A 1 0.30 -5.33 -2.16
C MET A 1 0.23 -3.82 -2.35
N THR A 2 1.25 -3.23 -2.96
CA THR A 2 1.28 -1.81 -3.32
C THR A 2 0.45 -1.49 -4.56
N PHE A 3 0.03 -0.22 -4.68
CA PHE A 3 -0.65 0.30 -5.87
C PHE A 3 0.14 0.08 -7.16
N PHE A 4 1.46 0.23 -7.09
CA PHE A 4 2.35 0.03 -8.23
C PHE A 4 2.35 -1.43 -8.71
N GLN A 5 2.43 -2.41 -7.79
CA GLN A 5 2.37 -3.83 -8.15
C GLN A 5 1.03 -4.17 -8.82
N LEU A 6 -0.10 -3.64 -8.33
CA LEU A 6 -1.40 -3.82 -8.97
C LEU A 6 -1.40 -3.34 -10.43
N ILE A 7 -0.86 -2.14 -10.69
CA ILE A 7 -0.76 -1.59 -12.06
C ILE A 7 0.09 -2.49 -12.96
N VAL A 8 1.24 -2.97 -12.46
CA VAL A 8 2.14 -3.85 -13.22
C VAL A 8 1.45 -5.17 -13.58
N ILE A 9 0.70 -5.76 -12.63
CA ILE A 9 -0.07 -6.99 -12.85
C ILE A 9 -1.12 -6.74 -13.94
N LEU A 10 -1.92 -5.68 -13.81
CA LEU A 10 -2.98 -5.35 -14.76
C LEU A 10 -2.44 -5.07 -16.16
N LEU A 11 -1.30 -4.39 -16.28
CA LEU A 11 -0.63 -4.18 -17.56
C LEU A 11 -0.29 -5.50 -18.25
N ARG A 12 0.21 -6.48 -17.49
CA ARG A 12 0.55 -7.80 -18.04
C ARG A 12 -0.68 -8.62 -18.44
N LEU A 13 -1.72 -8.60 -17.61
CA LEU A 13 -2.91 -9.42 -17.82
C LEU A 13 -3.78 -8.92 -18.97
N THR A 14 -3.93 -7.60 -19.09
CA THR A 14 -4.85 -6.98 -20.06
C THR A 14 -4.18 -6.62 -21.39
N ARG A 15 -2.85 -6.45 -21.39
CA ARG A 15 -2.06 -5.91 -22.52
C ARG A 15 -2.51 -4.51 -22.97
N GLU A 16 -3.26 -3.80 -22.13
CA GLU A 16 -3.67 -2.43 -22.41
C GLU A 16 -2.51 -1.44 -22.19
N GLY A 17 -2.68 -0.22 -22.71
CA GLY A 17 -1.71 0.85 -22.49
C GLY A 17 -1.67 1.33 -21.04
N LYS A 18 -0.49 1.71 -20.55
CA LYS A 18 -0.27 2.24 -19.19
C LYS A 18 -1.28 3.31 -18.78
N LYS A 19 -1.54 4.29 -19.65
CA LYS A 19 -2.48 5.39 -19.37
C LYS A 19 -3.90 4.88 -19.12
N GLU A 20 -4.33 3.89 -19.89
CA GLU A 20 -5.68 3.33 -19.78
C GLU A 20 -5.86 2.53 -18.50
N ILE A 21 -4.86 1.73 -18.12
CA ILE A 21 -4.86 1.01 -16.85
C ILE A 21 -4.86 1.97 -15.66
N MET A 22 -4.01 3.00 -15.69
CA MET A 22 -3.99 4.03 -14.64
C MET A 22 -5.36 4.70 -14.49
N ARG A 23 -5.99 5.07 -15.61
CA ARG A 23 -7.32 5.70 -15.64
C ARG A 23 -8.37 4.78 -15.03
N LYS A 24 -8.48 3.54 -15.50
CA LYS A 24 -9.47 2.55 -15.01
C LYS A 24 -9.31 2.27 -13.52
N VAL A 25 -8.08 2.11 -13.05
CA VAL A 25 -7.79 1.87 -11.63
C VAL A 25 -8.13 3.10 -10.79
N ALA A 26 -7.76 4.31 -11.25
CA ALA A 26 -8.10 5.54 -10.55
C ALA A 26 -9.63 5.75 -10.46
N GLU A 27 -10.35 5.47 -11.55
CA GLU A 27 -11.83 5.52 -11.58
C GLU A 27 -12.45 4.51 -10.61
N ALA A 28 -11.97 3.26 -10.61
CA ALA A 28 -12.47 2.23 -9.70
C ALA A 28 -12.25 2.61 -8.23
N LEU A 29 -11.08 3.12 -7.87
CA LEU A 29 -10.75 3.51 -6.50
C LEU A 29 -11.46 4.79 -6.08
N SER A 30 -11.60 5.76 -6.98
CA SER A 30 -12.40 6.98 -6.72
C SER A 30 -13.87 6.64 -6.51
N GLY A 31 -14.43 5.68 -7.25
CA GLY A 31 -15.80 5.20 -7.06
C GLY A 31 -16.01 4.50 -5.71
N LEU A 32 -14.94 3.96 -5.12
CA LEU A 32 -14.93 3.35 -3.78
C LEU A 32 -14.58 4.36 -2.66
N ASN A 33 -14.44 5.64 -2.98
CA ASN A 33 -14.01 6.69 -2.05
C ASN A 33 -12.65 6.39 -1.38
N VAL A 34 -11.74 5.73 -2.11
CA VAL A 34 -10.38 5.42 -1.64
C VAL A 34 -9.46 6.60 -1.92
N GLY A 35 -8.84 7.13 -0.86
CA GLY A 35 -7.77 8.11 -0.95
C GLY A 35 -6.40 7.46 -1.09
N PHE A 36 -5.47 8.15 -1.76
CA PHE A 36 -4.08 7.72 -1.85
C PHE A 36 -3.22 8.50 -0.86
N ILE A 37 -2.41 7.77 -0.10
CA ILE A 37 -1.40 8.36 0.77
C ILE A 37 -0.08 8.42 -0.01
N HIS A 38 0.50 9.61 -0.10
CA HIS A 38 1.83 9.78 -0.67
C HIS A 38 2.89 9.54 0.41
N LEU A 39 3.79 8.59 0.15
CA LEU A 39 4.99 8.38 0.95
C LEU A 39 6.14 9.16 0.31
N ASP A 40 6.66 10.16 1.02
CA ASP A 40 7.81 10.92 0.54
C ASP A 40 9.09 10.03 0.58
N PRO A 41 9.93 10.01 -0.47
CA PRO A 41 11.17 9.24 -0.47
C PRO A 41 12.10 9.52 0.71
N GLY A 42 12.09 10.75 1.23
CA GLY A 42 12.82 11.16 2.42
C GLY A 42 12.38 10.44 3.70
N GLU A 43 11.19 9.83 3.72
CA GLU A 43 10.65 9.09 4.87
C GLU A 43 10.99 7.59 4.86
N LEU A 44 11.62 7.09 3.79
CA LEU A 44 11.98 5.67 3.67
C LEU A 44 12.90 5.18 4.79
N HIS A 45 13.70 6.06 5.40
CA HIS A 45 14.50 5.71 6.58
C HIS A 45 13.62 5.31 7.77
N LYS A 46 12.48 6.00 7.99
CA LYS A 46 11.53 5.67 9.07
C LYS A 46 10.84 4.33 8.80
N VAL A 47 10.51 4.07 7.53
CA VAL A 47 9.96 2.78 7.10
C VAL A 47 10.95 1.66 7.37
N TYR A 48 12.23 1.87 7.06
CA TYR A 48 13.29 0.92 7.35
C TYR A 48 13.44 0.63 8.86
N ASP A 49 13.35 1.67 9.70
CA ASP A 49 13.40 1.52 11.15
C ASP A 49 12.20 0.72 11.68
N ILE A 50 10.99 0.92 11.11
CA ILE A 50 9.80 0.12 11.41
C ILE A 50 10.00 -1.33 11.01
N ALA A 51 10.49 -1.58 9.79
CA ALA A 51 10.77 -2.93 9.30
C ALA A 51 11.69 -3.69 10.26
N LYS A 52 12.79 -3.06 10.68
CA LYS A 52 13.71 -3.63 11.67
C LYS A 52 13.09 -3.83 13.04
N ARG A 53 12.36 -2.83 13.55
CA ARG A 53 11.78 -2.86 14.89
C ARG A 53 10.76 -3.98 15.07
N TYR A 54 9.94 -4.21 14.05
CA TYR A 54 8.83 -5.15 14.11
C TYR A 54 9.07 -6.44 13.33
N GLY A 55 10.25 -6.59 12.69
CA GLY A 55 10.58 -7.75 11.89
C GLY A 55 9.68 -7.91 10.67
N LEU A 56 9.19 -6.80 10.11
CA LEU A 56 8.33 -6.79 8.93
C LEU A 56 9.18 -6.83 7.66
N ASP A 57 8.59 -7.36 6.59
CA ASP A 57 9.13 -7.05 5.27
C ASP A 57 8.94 -5.56 4.96
N PHE A 58 9.65 -5.08 3.93
CA PHE A 58 9.65 -3.66 3.61
C PHE A 58 8.29 -3.16 3.11
N GLU A 59 7.50 -4.03 2.46
CA GLU A 59 6.19 -3.67 1.94
C GLU A 59 5.17 -3.51 3.07
N ASP A 60 5.15 -4.44 4.02
CA ASP A 60 4.35 -4.37 5.23
C ASP A 60 4.74 -3.17 6.10
N ALA A 61 6.03 -2.86 6.19
CA ALA A 61 6.51 -1.67 6.88
C ALA A 61 6.02 -0.38 6.22
N ILE A 62 5.93 -0.31 4.89
CA ILE A 62 5.33 0.83 4.17
C ILE A 62 3.86 0.97 4.58
N HIS A 63 3.09 -0.12 4.51
CA HIS A 63 1.67 -0.10 4.82
C HIS A 63 1.41 0.32 6.27
N TYR A 64 2.17 -0.23 7.22
CA TYR A 64 2.07 0.10 8.63
C TYR A 64 2.51 1.54 8.94
N TYR A 65 3.61 2.01 8.33
CA TYR A 65 4.04 3.40 8.48
C TYR A 65 2.97 4.38 7.97
N CYS A 66 2.43 4.12 6.78
CA CYS A 66 1.41 4.98 6.19
C CYS A 66 0.11 4.99 6.99
N SER A 67 -0.30 3.88 7.61
CA SER A 67 -1.49 3.90 8.49
C SER A 67 -1.25 4.75 9.74
N LEU A 68 -0.06 4.65 10.34
CA LEU A 68 0.29 5.46 11.50
C LEU A 68 0.38 6.96 11.17
N SER A 69 0.94 7.32 10.02
CA SER A 69 1.16 8.73 9.65
C SER A 69 -0.14 9.51 9.45
N VAL A 70 -1.24 8.82 9.12
CA VAL A 70 -2.57 9.44 8.96
C VAL A 70 -3.54 9.05 10.08
N ASN A 71 -3.07 8.36 11.13
CA ASN A 71 -3.90 7.82 12.20
C ASN A 71 -5.09 6.98 11.70
N ALA A 72 -4.86 6.20 10.63
CA ALA A 72 -5.85 5.29 10.09
C ALA A 72 -5.75 3.92 10.73
N GLU A 73 -6.89 3.26 10.85
CA GLU A 73 -6.96 1.85 11.16
C GLU A 73 -6.42 1.03 9.98
N MET A 74 -5.51 0.10 10.29
CA MET A 74 -4.98 -0.82 9.30
C MET A 74 -5.91 -2.04 9.18
N ILE A 75 -6.30 -2.37 7.95
CA ILE A 75 -7.05 -3.59 7.62
C ILE A 75 -6.14 -4.47 6.77
N SER A 76 -5.91 -5.72 7.18
CA SER A 76 -5.07 -6.66 6.46
C SER A 76 -5.52 -8.09 6.71
N ASN A 77 -5.44 -8.92 5.67
CA ASN A 77 -5.58 -10.37 5.79
C ASN A 77 -4.27 -11.06 6.20
N ASP A 78 -3.16 -10.31 6.31
CA ASP A 78 -1.87 -10.84 6.73
C ASP A 78 -1.87 -11.18 8.23
N SER A 79 -1.52 -12.43 8.54
CA SER A 79 -1.45 -12.91 9.92
C SER A 79 -0.34 -12.28 10.74
N ASP A 80 0.76 -11.84 10.12
CA ASP A 80 1.89 -11.24 10.83
C ASP A 80 1.59 -9.81 11.27
N LEU A 81 0.82 -9.07 10.47
CA LEU A 81 0.37 -7.73 10.81
C LEU A 81 -0.64 -7.72 11.96
N LYS A 82 -1.38 -8.82 12.23
CA LYS A 82 -2.27 -8.90 13.41
C LYS A 82 -1.57 -8.57 14.72
N LYS A 83 -0.29 -8.94 14.82
CA LYS A 83 0.53 -8.72 16.03
C LYS A 83 0.70 -7.23 16.33
N LEU A 84 0.44 -6.36 15.35
CA LEU A 84 0.52 -4.90 15.43
C LEU A 84 -0.85 -4.23 15.61
N GLY A 85 -1.90 -4.99 15.88
CA GLY A 85 -3.25 -4.47 16.14
C GLY A 85 -4.11 -4.28 14.88
N THR A 86 -3.68 -4.80 13.74
CA THR A 86 -4.40 -4.75 12.46
C THR A 86 -5.71 -5.54 12.50
N LYS A 87 -6.80 -4.97 11.96
CA LYS A 87 -8.11 -5.64 11.84
C LYS A 87 -8.23 -6.46 10.55
N PHE A 88 -9.20 -7.39 10.55
CA PHE A 88 -9.59 -8.22 9.41
C PHE A 88 -10.76 -7.59 8.66
#